data_AF-A0A3C0YWZ9-F1
#
_entry.id   AF-A0A3C0YWZ9-F1
#
_cell.length_a   1.000
_cell.length_b   1.000
_cell.length_c   1.000
_cell.angle_alpha   90.00
_cell.angle_beta   90.00
_cell.angle_gamma   90.00
#
_symmetry.space_group_name_H-M   'P 1'
#
loop_
_entity.id
_entity.type
_entity.pdbx_description
1 polymer ?
#
loop_
_entity_poly.entity_id
_entity_poly.type
_entity_poly.pdbx_seq_one_letter_code
_entity_poly.pdbx_strand_id
1 'polypeptide(L)' 'AMREMRQTSTPLPTEGEGWDIAWAAVFLASDEARFVTGVVLPVDGGFLLTSAPN' A
#
# COMPACT_ATOMS: atom_id res chain seq x y z
N ALA A 1 -20.31 7.39 4.30
CA ALA A 1 -20.38 6.10 5.01
C ALA A 1 -19.29 5.12 4.56
N MET A 2 -19.53 4.22 3.58
CA MET A 2 -18.58 3.14 3.23
C MET A 2 -17.25 3.64 2.63
N ARG A 3 -17.27 4.76 1.92
CA ARG A 3 -16.07 5.39 1.33
C ARG A 3 -15.19 6.07 2.39
N GLU A 4 -15.81 6.84 3.28
CA GLU A 4 -15.12 7.47 4.42
C GLU A 4 -14.52 6.43 5.36
N MET A 5 -15.25 5.34 5.64
CA MET A 5 -14.69 4.22 6.40
C MET A 5 -13.38 3.71 5.79
N ARG A 6 -13.36 3.45 4.47
CA ARG A 6 -12.14 2.96 3.78
C ARG A 6 -10.99 3.95 3.84
N GLN A 7 -11.27 5.25 3.78
CA GLN A 7 -10.24 6.29 3.89
C GLN A 7 -9.60 6.33 5.28
N THR A 8 -10.33 6.02 6.34
CA THR A 8 -9.82 6.07 7.71
C THR A 8 -9.32 4.71 8.23
N SER A 9 -9.47 3.65 7.46
CA SER A 9 -9.10 2.28 7.87
C SER A 9 -7.60 2.01 7.84
N THR A 10 -6.78 2.94 7.34
CA THR A 10 -5.33 2.78 7.24
C THR A 10 -4.63 4.03 7.78
N PRO A 11 -3.36 3.93 8.20
CA PRO A 11 -2.56 5.08 8.64
C PRO A 11 -2.42 6.19 7.58
N LEU A 12 -2.55 5.85 6.30
CA LEU A 12 -2.60 6.82 5.21
C LEU A 12 -4.08 7.18 4.94
N PRO A 13 -4.57 8.38 5.31
CA PRO A 13 -6.00 8.70 5.28
C PRO A 13 -6.52 9.01 3.87
N THR A 14 -6.21 8.14 2.91
CA THR A 14 -6.51 8.25 1.48
C THR A 14 -7.06 6.92 0.98
N GLU A 15 -8.01 6.96 0.06
CA GLU A 15 -8.47 5.76 -0.63
C GLU A 15 -7.42 5.37 -1.67
N GLY A 16 -6.86 4.17 -1.55
CA GLY A 16 -5.93 3.64 -2.55
C GLY A 16 -6.60 3.44 -3.91
N GLU A 17 -5.86 3.71 -4.97
CA GLU A 17 -6.26 3.56 -6.36
C GLU A 17 -5.41 2.49 -7.06
N GLY A 18 -5.86 2.04 -8.24
CA GLY A 18 -5.08 1.08 -9.04
C GLY A 18 -3.69 1.59 -9.40
N TRP A 19 -3.50 2.92 -9.46
CA TRP A 19 -2.19 3.51 -9.73
C TRP A 19 -1.18 3.31 -8.61
N ASP A 20 -1.59 3.17 -7.35
CA ASP A 20 -0.67 2.94 -6.24
C ASP A 20 0.06 1.60 -6.41
N ILE A 21 -0.67 0.57 -6.84
CA ILE A 21 -0.11 -0.75 -7.16
C ILE A 21 0.80 -0.67 -8.39
N ALA A 22 0.35 0.03 -9.44
CA ALA A 22 1.10 0.11 -10.68
C ALA A 22 2.41 0.89 -10.52
N TRP A 23 2.47 1.95 -9.71
CA TRP A 23 3.73 2.64 -9.42
C TRP A 23 4.69 1.77 -8.61
N ALA A 24 4.20 0.98 -7.66
CA ALA A 24 5.04 -0.01 -6.96
C ALA A 24 5.59 -1.07 -7.93
N ALA A 25 4.78 -1.52 -8.89
CA ALA A 25 5.23 -2.44 -9.93
C ALA A 25 6.27 -1.79 -10.87
N VAL A 26 6.10 -0.52 -11.25
CA VAL A 26 7.09 0.24 -12.02
C VAL A 26 8.41 0.32 -11.28
N PHE A 27 8.40 0.66 -9.99
CA PHE A 27 9.62 0.67 -9.15
C PHE A 27 10.29 -0.71 -9.11
N LEU A 28 9.53 -1.79 -8.85
CA LEU A 28 10.10 -3.14 -8.80
C LEU A 28 10.67 -3.61 -10.15
N ALA A 29 10.13 -3.09 -11.26
CA ALA A 29 10.62 -3.39 -12.61
C ALA A 29 11.79 -2.49 -13.05
N SER A 30 12.13 -1.45 -12.29
CA SER A 30 13.14 -0.46 -12.66
C SER A 30 14.52 -0.78 -12.07
N ASP A 31 15.56 -0.11 -12.59
CA ASP A 31 16.94 -0.29 -12.12
C ASP A 31 17.13 0.15 -10.66
N GLU A 32 16.28 1.04 -10.16
CA GLU A 32 16.27 1.51 -8.78
C GLU A 32 16.01 0.37 -7.78
N ALA A 33 15.30 -0.68 -8.19
CA ALA A 33 15.03 -1.86 -7.35
C ALA A 33 16.12 -2.94 -7.42
N ARG A 34 17.29 -2.69 -8.02
CA ARG A 34 18.36 -3.70 -8.25
C ARG A 34 18.82 -4.52 -7.04
N PHE A 35 18.55 -4.07 -5.82
CA PHE A 35 18.91 -4.76 -4.58
C PHE A 35 17.70 -5.23 -3.75
N VAL A 36 16.49 -5.10 -4.29
CA VAL A 36 15.24 -5.52 -3.67
C VAL A 36 14.79 -6.83 -4.32
N THR A 37 14.89 -7.94 -3.60
CA THR A 37 14.49 -9.26 -4.09
C THR A 37 14.03 -10.18 -2.95
N GLY A 38 13.14 -11.11 -3.25
CA GLY A 38 12.65 -12.12 -2.29
C GLY A 38 11.74 -11.57 -1.18
N VAL A 39 11.27 -10.33 -1.30
CA VAL A 39 10.40 -9.68 -0.31
C VAL A 39 8.96 -9.58 -0.81
N VAL A 40 8.01 -9.64 0.12
CA VAL A 40 6.64 -9.19 -0.11
C VAL A 40 6.59 -7.71 0.28
N LEU A 41 6.27 -6.83 -0.67
CA LEU A 41 6.13 -5.38 -0.46
C LEU A 41 4.64 -5.03 -0.33
N PRO A 42 4.13 -4.72 0.88
CA PRO A 42 2.75 -4.26 1.04
C PRO A 42 2.54 -2.88 0.40
N VAL A 43 1.43 -2.74 -0.33
CA VAL A 43 1.00 -1.49 -0.96
C VAL A 43 -0.47 -1.28 -0.62
N ASP A 44 -0.73 -0.94 0.65
CA ASP A 44 -2.07 -1.00 1.25
C ASP A 44 -2.36 0.20 2.18
N GLY A 45 -1.59 1.28 2.07
CA GLY A 45 -1.71 2.44 2.96
C GLY A 45 -1.33 2.16 4.42
N GLY A 46 -0.70 1.02 4.71
CA GLY A 46 -0.33 0.60 6.07
C GLY A 46 -1.43 -0.20 6.78
N PHE A 47 -2.42 -0.74 6.05
CA PHE A 47 -3.50 -1.55 6.62
C PHE A 47 -2.97 -2.74 7.44
N LEU A 48 -1.95 -3.44 6.96
CA LEU A 48 -1.36 -4.57 7.69
C LEU A 48 -0.66 -4.16 9.02
N LEU A 49 -0.37 -2.88 9.23
CA LEU A 49 0.22 -2.39 10.48
C LEU A 49 -0.82 -2.07 11.56
N THR A 50 -2.08 -1.85 11.18
CA THR A 50 -3.14 -1.65 12.17
C THR A 50 -3.59 -3.02 12.68
N SER A 51 -3.22 -3.34 13.92
CA SER A 51 -3.94 -4.38 14.65
C SER A 51 -5.40 -3.94 14.78
N ALA A 52 -6.34 -4.84 14.49
CA ALA A 52 -7.76 -4.57 14.66
C ALA A 52 -8.00 -3.89 16.04
N PRO A 53 -8.75 -2.79 16.11
CA PRO A 53 -9.07 -2.19 17.40
C PRO A 53 -9.86 -3.22 18.20
N ASN A 54 -9.28 -3.64 19.31
CA ASN A 54 -9.99 -4.27 20.42
C ASN A 54 -11.00 -3.30 21.02
#